data_AF-A0A942B968-F1
#
_entry.id   AF-A0A942B968-F1
#
_cell.length_a   1.000
_cell.length_b   1.000
_cell.length_c   1.000
_cell.angle_alpha   90.00
_cell.angle_beta   90.00
_cell.angle_gamma   90.00
#
_symmetry.space_group_name_H-M   'P 1'
#
loop_
_entity.id
_entity.type
_entity.pdbx_description
1 polymer ?
#
loop_
_entity_poly.entity_id
_entity_poly.type
_entity_poly.pdbx_seq_one_letter_code
_entity_poly.pdbx_strand_id
1 'polypeptide(L)'
;MRFPHGLGDCANFAHLLKLMQSKGLNVGLCCDEDKNFVFSGLALEEPDCSHAEVHFLPYFEPRDPCPEIADQYWLYNKTGTNMLVSPFPPCEDPAKLWDELCDVRLQLAPHVPEEDYRAVDEFLAQLPKPIVLIHPMGNTGAEFKNIPPDKVIQLCKEVLQRMSGTIILLDWDNRVPRLPTWRVRHLVDDWLRPNVSQLVALMDRSDLLISIDSGPLHLARMLDIPVIGLFPTLTKHPARVALPNSRAVNIVPKGVAPECNRQTRIRYNIVESPSSEPFDLRYIAIVAAKMLSGPRYLGQEMIGADMQLQQFVLEWERGSLDASQTYNDRNAGFDILFREIVTRFASPSIVETGCIRHPEDWKGAGYSTYLLGAMMDRLGGSLISVDNDGEHCGFARNATKELKSVTVVEMDSVAYLRRRTEPIDVLVLDSMDTWMDETPKNVLREVQASLACLHSRSIIVIDDTTYFAKDFQGNGRLAVPWLLSHGWRILHSGYQTLLVRKEG
;
A
#
# COMPACT_ATOMS: atom_id res chain seq x y z
N MET A 1 18.30 0.65 -29.81
CA MET A 1 17.34 1.70 -29.42
C MET A 1 18.07 2.86 -28.78
N ARG A 2 17.64 4.11 -29.02
CA ARG A 2 18.15 5.28 -28.30
C ARG A 2 17.10 5.77 -27.29
N PHE A 3 17.49 5.94 -26.02
CA PHE A 3 16.57 6.34 -24.94
C PHE A 3 17.16 7.42 -24.03
N PRO A 4 17.25 8.68 -24.49
CA PRO A 4 17.87 9.78 -23.76
C PRO A 4 16.86 10.46 -22.82
N HIS A 5 16.37 9.73 -21.82
CA HIS A 5 15.34 10.21 -20.89
C HIS A 5 15.88 10.41 -19.48
N GLY A 6 15.08 11.06 -18.63
CA GLY A 6 15.42 11.25 -17.23
C GLY A 6 15.53 9.94 -16.47
N LEU A 7 16.23 9.97 -15.32
CA LEU A 7 16.51 8.80 -14.50
C LEU A 7 15.25 7.97 -14.14
N GLY A 8 14.13 8.64 -13.85
CA GLY A 8 12.88 7.95 -13.51
C GLY A 8 12.27 7.19 -14.68
N ASP A 9 12.32 7.78 -15.88
CA ASP A 9 11.88 7.13 -17.11
C ASP A 9 12.78 5.93 -17.44
N CYS A 10 14.10 6.07 -17.26
CA CYS A 10 15.06 4.95 -17.42
C CYS A 10 14.76 3.80 -16.45
N ALA A 11 14.45 4.09 -15.19
CA ALA A 11 14.13 3.06 -14.20
C ALA A 11 12.85 2.28 -14.57
N ASN A 12 11.78 2.98 -14.97
CA ASN A 12 10.55 2.33 -15.44
C ASN A 12 10.78 1.58 -16.76
N PHE A 13 11.57 2.16 -17.67
CA PHE A 13 11.90 1.54 -18.94
C PHE A 13 12.73 0.26 -18.78
N ALA A 14 13.62 0.19 -17.79
CA ALA A 14 14.38 -1.03 -17.50
C ALA A 14 13.46 -2.22 -17.17
N HIS A 15 12.36 -1.98 -16.44
CA HIS A 15 11.36 -3.01 -16.16
C HIS A 15 10.64 -3.47 -17.43
N LEU A 16 10.26 -2.53 -18.28
CA LEU A 16 9.64 -2.84 -19.57
C LEU A 16 10.60 -3.64 -20.46
N LEU A 17 11.86 -3.26 -20.56
CA LEU A 17 12.87 -4.00 -21.31
C LEU A 17 13.04 -5.43 -20.77
N LYS A 18 13.09 -5.60 -19.45
CA LYS A 18 13.17 -6.94 -18.83
C LYS A 18 11.99 -7.82 -19.23
N LEU A 19 10.77 -7.28 -19.19
CA LEU A 19 9.58 -8.01 -19.65
C LEU A 19 9.72 -8.39 -21.13
N MET A 20 10.11 -7.44 -21.97
CA MET A 20 10.21 -7.66 -23.42
C MET A 20 11.30 -8.67 -23.77
N GLN A 21 12.43 -8.69 -23.05
CA GLN A 21 13.45 -9.73 -23.16
C GLN A 21 12.89 -11.12 -22.84
N SER A 22 12.04 -11.24 -21.82
CA SER A 22 11.37 -12.51 -21.51
C SER A 22 10.41 -12.97 -22.61
N LYS A 23 9.99 -12.05 -23.49
CA LYS A 23 9.17 -12.32 -24.68
C LYS A 23 10.00 -12.43 -25.97
N GLY A 24 11.32 -12.56 -25.85
CA GLY A 24 12.23 -12.81 -26.98
C GLY A 24 12.70 -11.56 -27.72
N LEU A 25 12.42 -10.35 -27.21
CA LEU A 25 12.99 -9.13 -27.77
C LEU A 25 14.47 -9.04 -27.42
N ASN A 26 15.31 -9.00 -28.45
CA ASN A 26 16.74 -8.76 -28.32
C ASN A 26 17.09 -7.37 -28.85
N VAL A 27 17.61 -6.50 -27.98
CA VAL A 27 17.88 -5.09 -28.30
C VAL A 27 19.16 -4.60 -27.63
N GLY A 28 19.97 -3.86 -28.38
CA GLY A 28 20.98 -2.97 -27.83
C GLY A 28 20.39 -1.62 -27.43
N LEU A 29 20.90 -0.99 -26.38
CA LEU A 29 20.41 0.27 -25.82
C LEU A 29 21.51 1.33 -25.77
N CYS A 30 21.35 2.45 -26.48
CA CYS A 30 22.17 3.65 -26.32
C CYS A 30 21.38 4.65 -25.42
N CYS A 31 21.80 4.87 -24.17
CA CYS A 31 21.30 5.94 -23.29
C CYS A 31 22.43 6.89 -22.86
N ASP A 32 22.10 7.92 -22.08
CA ASP A 32 23.14 8.82 -21.54
C ASP A 32 24.07 8.04 -20.59
N GLU A 33 25.37 8.34 -20.65
CA GLU A 33 26.42 7.60 -19.92
C GLU A 33 26.16 7.52 -18.42
N ASP A 34 25.65 8.60 -17.82
CA ASP A 34 25.30 8.69 -16.40
C ASP A 34 24.15 7.75 -16.00
N LYS A 35 23.36 7.25 -16.96
CA LYS A 35 22.18 6.40 -16.73
C LYS A 35 22.41 4.94 -17.12
N ASN A 36 23.55 4.61 -17.72
CA ASN A 36 23.88 3.24 -18.13
C ASN A 36 23.76 2.25 -16.97
N PHE A 37 24.14 2.66 -15.76
CA PHE A 37 24.11 1.81 -14.56
C PHE A 37 22.71 1.27 -14.23
N VAL A 38 21.64 2.00 -14.56
CA VAL A 38 20.24 1.57 -14.33
C VAL A 38 19.92 0.26 -15.07
N PHE A 39 20.63 -0.03 -16.15
CA PHE A 39 20.42 -1.21 -16.99
C PHE A 39 21.41 -2.34 -16.70
N SER A 40 22.28 -2.20 -15.70
CA SER A 40 23.33 -3.19 -15.35
C SER A 40 22.81 -4.59 -15.00
N GLY A 41 21.55 -4.69 -14.56
CA GLY A 41 20.86 -5.97 -14.30
C GLY A 41 20.19 -6.61 -15.51
N LEU A 42 20.36 -6.05 -16.71
CA LEU A 42 19.79 -6.57 -17.96
C LEU A 42 20.87 -7.17 -18.85
N ALA A 43 20.53 -8.26 -19.54
CA ALA A 43 21.38 -8.86 -20.56
C ALA A 43 21.19 -8.12 -21.89
N LEU A 44 21.74 -6.90 -21.99
CA LEU A 44 21.66 -6.09 -23.21
C LEU A 44 22.85 -6.37 -24.12
N GLU A 45 22.62 -6.40 -25.44
CA GLU A 45 23.71 -6.42 -26.41
C GLU A 45 24.44 -5.08 -26.43
N GLU A 46 25.75 -5.09 -26.62
CA GLU A 46 26.50 -3.87 -26.90
C GLU A 46 25.94 -3.26 -28.20
N PRO A 47 25.33 -2.07 -28.15
CA PRO A 47 24.75 -1.50 -29.34
C PRO A 47 25.87 -1.07 -30.27
N ASP A 48 25.88 -1.61 -31.50
CA ASP A 48 26.59 -0.96 -32.59
C ASP A 48 25.81 0.29 -33.01
N CYS A 49 26.01 1.39 -32.25
CA CYS A 49 25.39 2.68 -32.54
C CYS A 49 25.95 3.31 -33.85
N SER A 50 26.86 2.64 -34.59
CA SER A 50 27.45 3.12 -35.85
C SER A 50 26.74 2.61 -37.11
N HIS A 51 26.03 1.46 -37.05
CA HIS A 51 25.44 0.82 -38.23
C HIS A 51 24.01 0.26 -38.08
N ALA A 52 23.41 0.23 -36.88
CA ALA A 52 22.03 -0.24 -36.71
C ALA A 52 20.98 0.84 -37.08
N GLU A 53 19.77 0.44 -37.50
CA GLU A 53 18.61 1.33 -37.51
C GLU A 53 18.36 1.82 -36.07
N VAL A 54 18.83 3.03 -35.76
CA VAL A 54 18.65 3.64 -34.44
C VAL A 54 17.19 4.06 -34.33
N HIS A 55 16.33 3.14 -33.86
CA HIS A 55 14.97 3.49 -33.48
C HIS A 55 15.02 4.39 -32.24
N PHE A 56 14.63 5.65 -32.43
CA PHE A 56 14.26 6.53 -31.33
C PHE A 56 12.93 6.03 -30.77
N LEU A 57 12.90 5.65 -29.49
CA LEU A 57 11.67 5.24 -28.85
C LEU A 57 10.96 6.49 -28.32
N PRO A 58 9.80 6.87 -28.88
CA PRO A 58 9.02 7.94 -28.29
C PRO A 58 8.46 7.45 -26.95
N TYR A 59 8.85 8.07 -25.84
CA TYR A 59 8.35 7.75 -24.51
C TYR A 59 7.27 8.78 -24.13
N PHE A 60 6.04 8.48 -24.52
CA PHE A 60 4.94 9.43 -24.42
C PHE A 60 4.53 9.67 -22.96
N GLU A 61 4.16 10.91 -22.65
CA GLU A 61 3.45 11.22 -21.42
C GLU A 61 2.06 10.54 -21.41
N PRO A 62 1.53 10.20 -20.23
CA PRO A 62 0.24 9.55 -20.11
C PRO A 62 -0.87 10.45 -20.67
N ARG A 63 -1.83 9.86 -21.39
CA ARG A 63 -2.95 10.59 -22.00
C ARG A 63 -3.76 11.32 -20.93
N ASP A 64 -4.12 12.57 -21.21
CA ASP A 64 -5.15 13.30 -20.47
C ASP A 64 -6.50 13.17 -21.20
N PRO A 65 -7.64 13.20 -20.48
CA PRO A 65 -7.80 12.99 -19.04
C PRO A 65 -7.70 11.49 -18.69
N CYS A 66 -7.67 11.15 -17.39
CA CYS A 66 -8.06 9.82 -16.94
C CYS A 66 -9.60 9.77 -17.04
N PRO A 67 -10.22 9.11 -18.03
CA PRO A 67 -11.63 8.79 -17.93
C PRO A 67 -11.83 7.80 -16.78
N GLU A 68 -13.07 7.74 -16.31
CA GLU A 68 -13.57 6.92 -15.20
C GLU A 68 -13.50 5.40 -15.47
N ILE A 69 -12.63 4.93 -16.37
CA ILE A 69 -12.57 3.54 -16.82
C ILE A 69 -11.65 2.76 -15.89
N ALA A 70 -12.24 2.29 -14.79
CA ALA A 70 -11.59 1.48 -13.76
C ALA A 70 -10.81 0.27 -14.31
N ASP A 71 -11.29 -0.36 -15.40
CA ASP A 71 -10.71 -1.62 -15.89
C ASP A 71 -9.49 -1.41 -16.80
N GLN A 72 -9.19 -0.16 -17.17
CA GLN A 72 -8.10 0.18 -18.08
C GLN A 72 -7.25 1.35 -17.58
N TYR A 73 -7.21 1.57 -16.26
CA TYR A 73 -6.42 2.66 -15.67
C TYR A 73 -4.93 2.62 -16.11
N TRP A 74 -4.41 1.43 -16.42
CA TRP A 74 -3.03 1.24 -16.90
C TRP A 74 -2.77 1.88 -18.28
N LEU A 75 -3.80 2.13 -19.10
CA LEU A 75 -3.66 2.90 -20.35
C LEU A 75 -3.27 4.37 -20.08
N TYR A 76 -3.52 4.85 -18.87
CA TYR A 76 -3.17 6.19 -18.40
C TYR A 76 -1.90 6.20 -17.55
N ASN A 77 -1.25 5.04 -17.40
CA ASN A 77 0.09 4.95 -16.85
C ASN A 77 1.11 5.19 -17.96
N LYS A 78 2.12 6.03 -17.70
CA LYS A 78 3.19 6.36 -18.65
C LYS A 78 3.85 5.09 -19.21
N THR A 79 4.27 4.18 -18.35
CA THR A 79 4.91 2.93 -18.77
C THR A 79 3.90 2.00 -19.45
N GLY A 80 2.67 1.95 -18.93
CA GLY A 80 1.58 1.14 -19.50
C GLY A 80 1.15 1.58 -20.90
N THR A 81 1.15 2.88 -21.21
CA THR A 81 0.91 3.35 -22.59
C THR A 81 2.08 2.97 -23.50
N ASN A 82 3.31 3.11 -23.02
CA ASN A 82 4.52 2.93 -23.83
C ASN A 82 4.88 1.47 -24.11
N MET A 83 4.34 0.50 -23.35
CA MET A 83 4.52 -0.93 -23.67
C MET A 83 3.82 -1.37 -24.97
N LEU A 84 2.90 -0.54 -25.49
CA LEU A 84 2.15 -0.79 -26.73
C LEU A 84 2.72 -0.04 -27.95
N VAL A 85 3.84 0.66 -27.78
CA VAL A 85 4.45 1.50 -28.81
C VAL A 85 5.54 0.72 -29.55
N SER A 86 5.60 0.89 -30.87
CA SER A 86 6.68 0.34 -31.70
C SER A 86 8.07 0.74 -31.16
N PRO A 87 9.06 -0.16 -31.13
CA PRO A 87 9.13 -1.44 -31.85
C PRO A 87 8.74 -2.64 -30.99
N PHE A 88 7.99 -2.45 -29.90
CA PHE A 88 7.47 -3.59 -29.15
C PHE A 88 6.46 -4.38 -29.99
N PRO A 89 6.51 -5.73 -29.94
CA PRO A 89 5.60 -6.55 -30.72
C PRO A 89 4.14 -6.30 -30.30
N PRO A 90 3.19 -6.39 -31.25
CA PRO A 90 1.77 -6.29 -30.92
C PRO A 90 1.37 -7.30 -29.83
N CYS A 91 0.50 -6.88 -28.91
CA CYS A 91 0.00 -7.71 -27.83
C CYS A 91 -1.51 -7.91 -27.96
N GLU A 92 -1.97 -9.17 -27.94
CA GLU A 92 -3.40 -9.50 -28.00
C GLU A 92 -4.13 -9.19 -26.69
N ASP A 93 -3.43 -9.28 -25.55
CA ASP A 93 -3.98 -8.99 -24.23
C ASP A 93 -3.09 -7.98 -23.46
N PRO A 94 -3.25 -6.68 -23.74
CA PRO A 94 -2.51 -5.62 -23.05
C PRO A 94 -2.71 -5.57 -21.54
N ALA A 95 -3.87 -5.97 -21.02
CA ALA A 95 -4.14 -5.95 -19.59
C ALA A 95 -3.31 -7.02 -18.86
N LYS A 96 -3.22 -8.22 -19.44
CA LYS A 96 -2.32 -9.26 -18.94
C LYS A 96 -0.85 -8.83 -19.03
N LEU A 97 -0.45 -8.18 -20.12
CA LEU A 97 0.91 -7.66 -20.27
C LEU A 97 1.25 -6.61 -19.20
N TRP A 98 0.29 -5.76 -18.83
CA TRP A 98 0.44 -4.81 -17.73
C TRP A 98 0.64 -5.50 -16.38
N ASP A 99 -0.13 -6.54 -16.08
CA ASP A 99 0.05 -7.31 -14.84
C ASP A 99 1.43 -7.98 -14.81
N GLU A 100 1.85 -8.60 -15.91
CA GLU A 100 3.20 -9.17 -16.04
C GLU A 100 4.30 -8.10 -15.87
N LEU A 101 4.10 -6.88 -16.39
CA LEU A 101 5.01 -5.75 -16.18
C LEU A 101 5.08 -5.34 -14.71
N CYS A 102 3.93 -5.28 -14.02
CA CYS A 102 3.87 -4.98 -12.61
C CYS A 102 4.59 -6.02 -11.75
N ASP A 103 4.68 -7.26 -12.23
CA ASP A 103 5.37 -8.38 -11.57
C ASP A 103 6.87 -8.44 -11.85
N VAL A 104 7.38 -7.70 -12.86
CA VAL A 104 8.82 -7.58 -13.09
C VAL A 104 9.51 -7.01 -11.86
N ARG A 105 10.58 -7.69 -11.43
CA ARG A 105 11.51 -7.25 -10.40
C ARG A 105 12.92 -7.17 -10.96
N LEU A 106 13.60 -6.07 -10.65
CA LEU A 106 15.02 -5.84 -10.93
C LEU A 106 15.71 -5.49 -9.62
N GLN A 107 17.01 -5.75 -9.53
CA GLN A 107 17.82 -5.45 -8.36
C GLN A 107 19.10 -4.78 -8.83
N LEU A 108 19.41 -3.59 -8.30
CA LEU A 108 20.65 -2.89 -8.65
C LEU A 108 21.78 -3.12 -7.64
N ALA A 109 21.45 -3.38 -6.37
CA ALA A 109 22.42 -3.56 -5.30
C ALA A 109 23.56 -4.56 -5.65
N PRO A 110 23.28 -5.75 -6.20
CA PRO A 110 24.34 -6.71 -6.57
C PRO A 110 25.30 -6.23 -7.68
N HIS A 111 24.95 -5.17 -8.40
CA HIS A 111 25.75 -4.61 -9.50
C HIS A 111 26.53 -3.37 -9.08
N VAL A 112 26.33 -2.85 -7.87
CA VAL A 112 27.05 -1.67 -7.39
C VAL A 112 28.50 -2.04 -7.10
N PRO A 113 29.49 -1.26 -7.58
CA PRO A 113 30.89 -1.50 -7.28
C PRO A 113 31.19 -1.42 -5.77
N GLU A 114 32.06 -2.30 -5.27
CA GLU A 114 32.44 -2.35 -3.85
C GLU A 114 33.08 -1.04 -3.37
N GLU A 115 33.79 -0.32 -4.24
CA GLU A 115 34.33 1.00 -3.93
C GLU A 115 33.25 2.05 -3.65
N ASP A 116 32.10 1.97 -4.32
CA ASP A 116 30.98 2.90 -4.11
C ASP A 116 30.28 2.58 -2.78
N TYR A 117 30.11 1.30 -2.46
CA TYR A 117 29.63 0.90 -1.12
C TYR A 117 30.57 1.36 -0.02
N ARG A 118 31.89 1.19 -0.19
CA ARG A 118 32.87 1.67 0.79
C ARG A 118 32.80 3.17 1.00
N ALA A 119 32.72 3.94 -0.09
CA ALA A 119 32.61 5.40 -0.01
C ALA A 119 31.34 5.85 0.72
N VAL A 120 30.21 5.17 0.49
CA VAL A 120 28.96 5.41 1.21
C VAL A 120 29.08 5.01 2.69
N ASP A 121 29.62 3.84 2.98
CA ASP A 121 29.75 3.33 4.35
C ASP A 121 30.66 4.24 5.18
N GLU A 122 31.75 4.75 4.60
CA GLU A 122 32.64 5.74 5.24
C GLU A 122 31.90 7.06 5.54
N PHE A 123 31.08 7.55 4.60
CA PHE A 123 30.27 8.75 4.81
C PHE A 123 29.21 8.55 5.91
N LEU A 124 28.53 7.41 5.92
CA LEU A 124 27.44 7.12 6.86
C LEU A 124 27.93 6.72 8.26
N ALA A 125 29.17 6.22 8.40
CA ALA A 125 29.69 5.68 9.66
C ALA A 125 29.62 6.66 10.85
N GLN A 126 29.66 7.96 10.60
CA GLN A 126 29.65 9.00 11.63
C GLN A 126 28.26 9.58 11.92
N LEU A 127 27.24 9.13 11.18
CA LEU A 127 25.90 9.71 11.22
C LEU A 127 24.98 8.91 12.15
N PRO A 128 24.20 9.58 13.03
CA PRO A 128 23.17 8.90 13.81
C PRO A 128 22.13 8.22 12.92
N LYS A 129 21.84 6.93 13.20
CA LYS A 129 20.75 6.19 12.58
C LYS A 129 19.39 6.47 13.25
N PRO A 130 18.26 6.28 12.54
CA PRO A 130 18.14 5.88 11.13
C PRO A 130 18.58 6.96 10.13
N ILE A 131 18.94 6.57 8.92
CA ILE A 131 19.27 7.44 7.78
C ILE A 131 18.03 7.60 6.91
N VAL A 132 17.49 8.82 6.82
CA VAL A 132 16.35 9.17 5.98
C VAL A 132 16.81 10.04 4.82
N LEU A 133 16.58 9.58 3.60
CA LEU A 133 16.81 10.36 2.39
C LEU A 133 15.57 11.21 2.10
N ILE A 134 15.74 12.49 1.82
CA ILE A 134 14.66 13.36 1.36
C ILE A 134 15.06 13.96 0.02
N HIS A 135 14.24 13.72 -1.01
CA HIS A 135 14.41 14.28 -2.34
C HIS A 135 13.20 15.17 -2.70
N PRO A 136 13.32 16.50 -2.50
CA PRO A 136 12.19 17.43 -2.63
C PRO A 136 12.10 18.13 -3.99
N MET A 137 13.12 18.02 -4.86
CA MET A 137 13.26 18.84 -6.07
C MET A 137 13.47 17.99 -7.33
N GLY A 138 12.62 18.18 -8.33
CA GLY A 138 12.74 17.57 -9.65
C GLY A 138 12.91 18.63 -10.74
N ASN A 139 13.34 18.20 -11.92
CA ASN A 139 13.52 19.09 -13.07
C ASN A 139 12.26 19.16 -13.95
N THR A 140 11.63 18.02 -14.21
CA THR A 140 10.45 17.93 -15.09
C THR A 140 9.15 18.18 -14.31
N GLY A 141 8.36 19.18 -14.69
CA GLY A 141 7.09 19.51 -14.02
C GLY A 141 7.29 20.04 -12.59
N ALA A 142 8.39 20.78 -12.36
CA ALA A 142 8.80 21.31 -11.07
C ALA A 142 7.71 22.14 -10.38
N GLU A 143 6.94 22.89 -11.16
CA GLU A 143 5.84 23.75 -10.75
C GLU A 143 4.68 23.00 -10.07
N PHE A 144 4.54 21.69 -10.34
CA PHE A 144 3.46 20.87 -9.79
C PHE A 144 3.90 19.97 -8.65
N LYS A 145 5.16 19.55 -8.64
CA LYS A 145 5.61 18.45 -7.76
C LYS A 145 6.68 18.83 -6.74
N ASN A 146 7.41 19.94 -6.94
CA ASN A 146 8.49 20.29 -6.02
C ASN A 146 7.94 20.82 -4.70
N ILE A 147 8.62 20.47 -3.61
CA ILE A 147 8.29 20.99 -2.28
C ILE A 147 8.88 22.42 -2.17
N PRO A 148 8.07 23.44 -1.84
CA PRO A 148 8.58 24.79 -1.62
C PRO A 148 9.71 24.83 -0.55
N PRO A 149 10.73 25.69 -0.70
CA PRO A 149 11.88 25.72 0.22
C PRO A 149 11.51 25.84 1.71
N ASP A 150 10.57 26.71 2.05
CA ASP A 150 10.05 26.87 3.42
C ASP A 150 9.40 25.58 3.95
N LYS A 151 8.64 24.88 3.09
CA LYS A 151 8.05 23.58 3.41
C LYS A 151 9.10 22.47 3.53
N VAL A 152 10.22 22.52 2.80
CA VAL A 152 11.33 21.56 2.99
C VAL A 152 11.95 21.71 4.38
N ILE A 153 12.20 22.95 4.83
CA ILE A 153 12.71 23.23 6.18
C ILE A 153 11.74 22.68 7.23
N GLN A 154 10.44 22.95 7.06
CA GLN A 154 9.42 22.49 8.00
C GLN A 154 9.28 20.96 8.00
N LEU A 155 9.35 20.31 6.83
CA LEU A 155 9.35 18.85 6.73
C LEU A 155 10.52 18.25 7.51
N CYS A 156 11.74 18.78 7.32
CA CYS A 156 12.91 18.31 8.05
C CYS A 156 12.71 18.43 9.57
N LYS A 157 12.13 19.55 10.04
CA LYS A 157 11.81 19.74 11.46
C LYS A 157 10.81 18.70 11.97
N GLU A 158 9.70 18.48 11.27
CA GLU A 158 8.66 17.53 11.67
C GLU A 158 9.19 16.09 11.73
N VAL A 159 10.04 15.69 10.76
CA VAL A 159 10.68 14.37 10.74
C VAL A 159 11.67 14.25 11.91
N LEU A 160 12.57 15.23 12.10
CA LEU A 160 13.57 15.19 13.19
C LEU A 160 12.95 15.22 14.60
N GLN A 161 11.74 15.74 14.77
CA GLN A 161 11.00 15.68 16.03
C GLN A 161 10.49 14.28 16.37
N ARG A 162 10.41 13.36 15.40
CA ARG A 162 9.85 12.02 15.55
C ARG A 162 10.89 10.90 15.44
N MET A 163 12.14 11.25 15.16
CA MET A 163 13.24 10.29 15.11
C MET A 163 14.51 10.90 15.72
N SER A 164 15.47 10.05 16.11
CA SER A 164 16.80 10.47 16.59
C SER A 164 17.89 10.45 15.50
N GLY A 165 17.55 9.99 14.29
CA GLY A 165 18.49 9.77 13.19
C GLY A 165 18.90 11.00 12.39
N THR A 166 19.38 10.76 11.17
CA THR A 166 19.92 11.77 10.26
C THR A 166 19.05 11.89 9.01
N ILE A 167 18.87 13.12 8.53
CA ILE A 167 18.30 13.40 7.22
C ILE A 167 19.45 13.69 6.25
N ILE A 168 19.43 13.07 5.07
CA ILE A 168 20.29 13.45 3.95
C ILE A 168 19.39 14.03 2.85
N LEU A 169 19.60 15.31 2.53
CA LEU A 169 18.86 16.00 1.48
C LEU A 169 19.53 15.72 0.13
N LEU A 170 18.80 15.02 -0.73
CA LEU A 170 19.24 14.67 -2.08
C LEU A 170 19.06 15.88 -3.01
N ASP A 171 20.11 16.67 -3.12
CA ASP A 171 20.16 17.94 -3.86
C ASP A 171 21.48 18.07 -4.63
N TRP A 172 21.47 17.67 -5.91
CA TRP A 172 22.66 17.68 -6.77
C TRP A 172 22.84 18.97 -7.58
N ASP A 173 21.85 19.87 -7.56
CA ASP A 173 21.86 21.15 -8.27
C ASP A 173 21.65 22.37 -7.36
N ASN A 174 21.85 22.18 -6.05
CA ASN A 174 21.92 23.23 -5.04
C ASN A 174 20.64 24.08 -4.94
N ARG A 175 19.48 23.43 -4.96
CA ARG A 175 18.14 24.08 -4.89
C ARG A 175 17.49 23.98 -3.52
N VAL A 176 18.02 23.15 -2.62
CA VAL A 176 17.41 22.88 -1.31
C VAL A 176 18.01 23.81 -0.25
N PRO A 177 17.18 24.43 0.62
CA PRO A 177 17.70 25.34 1.65
C PRO A 177 18.61 24.62 2.64
N ARG A 178 19.70 25.32 3.03
CA ARG A 178 20.64 24.80 4.02
C ARG A 178 20.10 24.91 5.44
N LEU A 179 20.28 23.84 6.21
CA LEU A 179 19.82 23.68 7.59
C LEU A 179 21.05 23.42 8.47
N PRO A 180 21.50 24.37 9.30
CA PRO A 180 22.73 24.24 10.06
C PRO A 180 22.52 23.37 11.31
N THR A 181 22.46 22.05 11.12
CA THR A 181 22.37 21.09 12.23
C THR A 181 23.14 19.81 11.88
N TRP A 182 23.81 19.22 12.88
CA TRP A 182 24.54 17.97 12.69
C TRP A 182 23.64 16.81 12.23
N ARG A 183 22.32 16.89 12.41
CA ARG A 183 21.39 15.82 12.00
C ARG A 183 20.81 16.00 10.59
N VAL A 184 21.24 17.03 9.86
CA VAL A 184 20.90 17.22 8.45
C VAL A 184 22.20 17.30 7.65
N ARG A 185 22.27 16.51 6.59
CA ARG A 185 23.36 16.53 5.61
C ARG A 185 22.83 16.95 4.26
N HIS A 186 23.59 17.77 3.55
CA HIS A 186 23.37 18.16 2.18
C HIS A 186 24.32 17.35 1.32
N LEU A 187 23.77 16.57 0.40
CA LEU A 187 24.52 15.55 -0.33
C LEU A 187 25.83 16.09 -0.95
N VAL A 188 25.76 17.22 -1.65
CA VAL A 188 26.91 17.82 -2.33
C VAL A 188 27.86 18.55 -1.38
N ASP A 189 27.35 19.17 -0.31
CA ASP A 189 28.19 19.96 0.60
C ASP A 189 28.95 19.06 1.58
N ASP A 190 28.32 17.98 2.04
CA ASP A 190 28.83 17.13 3.11
C ASP A 190 29.44 15.80 2.62
N TRP A 191 29.25 15.44 1.35
CA TRP A 191 29.82 14.22 0.76
C TRP A 191 30.41 14.47 -0.63
N LEU A 192 29.59 14.38 -1.68
CA LEU A 192 29.98 14.59 -3.07
C LEU A 192 28.73 14.74 -3.95
N ARG A 193 28.95 15.01 -5.24
CA ARG A 193 27.91 14.90 -6.27
C ARG A 193 27.94 13.46 -6.81
N PRO A 194 27.02 12.56 -6.41
CA PRO A 194 27.16 11.15 -6.74
C PRO A 194 26.81 10.88 -8.19
N ASN A 195 27.50 9.90 -8.77
CA ASN A 195 27.00 9.22 -9.96
C ASN A 195 25.80 8.29 -9.57
N VAL A 196 25.22 7.59 -10.55
CA VAL A 196 24.04 6.74 -10.28
C VAL A 196 24.38 5.52 -9.41
N SER A 197 25.53 4.87 -9.57
CA SER A 197 25.91 3.72 -8.73
C SER A 197 26.10 4.12 -7.26
N GLN A 198 26.69 5.29 -7.00
CA GLN A 198 26.82 5.87 -5.66
C GLN A 198 25.49 6.26 -5.05
N LEU A 199 24.56 6.81 -5.85
CA LEU A 199 23.21 7.09 -5.38
C LEU A 199 22.47 5.80 -5.00
N VAL A 200 22.62 4.75 -5.81
CA VAL A 200 22.04 3.42 -5.53
C VAL A 200 22.63 2.84 -4.25
N ALA A 201 23.96 2.86 -4.05
CA ALA A 201 24.58 2.44 -2.78
C ALA A 201 24.05 3.24 -1.59
N LEU A 202 23.93 4.56 -1.71
CA LEU A 202 23.41 5.42 -0.64
C LEU A 202 21.96 5.04 -0.28
N MET A 203 21.12 4.83 -1.29
CA MET A 203 19.74 4.38 -1.10
C MET A 203 19.68 2.99 -0.46
N ASP A 204 20.50 2.05 -0.91
CA ASP A 204 20.55 0.68 -0.36
C ASP A 204 21.01 0.63 1.11
N ARG A 205 21.85 1.59 1.53
CA ARG A 205 22.31 1.73 2.92
C ARG A 205 21.42 2.59 3.81
N SER A 206 20.31 3.12 3.29
CA SER A 206 19.41 4.03 4.01
C SER A 206 18.15 3.33 4.50
N ASP A 207 17.53 3.87 5.56
CA ASP A 207 16.38 3.25 6.24
C ASP A 207 15.03 3.70 5.66
N LEU A 208 14.99 4.86 4.98
CA LEU A 208 13.77 5.40 4.38
C LEU A 208 14.10 6.43 3.28
N LEU A 209 13.34 6.41 2.19
CA LEU A 209 13.32 7.48 1.19
C LEU A 209 11.98 8.23 1.23
N ILE A 210 12.01 9.55 1.32
CA ILE A 210 10.87 10.43 1.08
C ILE A 210 11.14 11.19 -0.22
N SER A 211 10.33 10.97 -1.25
CA SER A 211 10.59 11.53 -2.57
C SER A 211 9.31 11.97 -3.28
N ILE A 212 9.41 13.07 -4.01
CA ILE A 212 8.44 13.44 -5.05
C ILE A 212 8.57 12.52 -6.27
N ASP A 213 7.63 12.59 -7.22
CA ASP A 213 7.71 11.91 -8.53
C ASP A 213 8.98 12.30 -9.31
N SER A 214 10.04 11.50 -9.20
CA SER A 214 11.38 11.83 -9.71
C SER A 214 12.26 10.57 -9.75
N GLY A 215 13.49 10.71 -10.27
CA GLY A 215 14.44 9.60 -10.43
C GLY A 215 14.59 8.69 -9.19
N PRO A 216 14.93 9.23 -8.01
CA PRO A 216 15.09 8.42 -6.80
C PRO A 216 13.85 7.60 -6.43
N LEU A 217 12.64 8.16 -6.60
CA LEU A 217 11.39 7.45 -6.33
C LEU A 217 11.27 6.17 -7.18
N HIS A 218 11.53 6.28 -8.48
CA HIS A 218 11.39 5.16 -9.42
C HIS A 218 12.54 4.16 -9.29
N LEU A 219 13.76 4.63 -9.03
CA LEU A 219 14.92 3.77 -8.73
C LEU A 219 14.68 2.89 -7.50
N ALA A 220 13.97 3.40 -6.50
CA ALA A 220 13.74 2.67 -5.25
C ALA A 220 12.93 1.37 -5.45
N ARG A 221 12.25 1.19 -6.58
CA ARG A 221 11.62 -0.08 -6.97
C ARG A 221 12.65 -1.20 -7.22
N MET A 222 13.88 -0.84 -7.55
CA MET A 222 14.98 -1.77 -7.86
C MET A 222 15.89 -2.03 -6.65
N LEU A 223 15.42 -1.64 -5.46
CA LEU A 223 16.14 -1.67 -4.19
C LEU A 223 15.21 -2.14 -3.06
N ASP A 224 15.79 -2.52 -1.93
CA ASP A 224 15.05 -2.99 -0.76
C ASP A 224 14.80 -1.88 0.28
N ILE A 225 14.70 -0.62 -0.17
CA ILE A 225 14.47 0.55 0.68
C ILE A 225 12.96 0.84 0.85
N PRO A 226 12.47 1.11 2.08
CA PRO A 226 11.13 1.66 2.28
C PRO A 226 10.99 3.06 1.69
N VAL A 227 9.85 3.37 1.06
CA VAL A 227 9.64 4.62 0.32
C VAL A 227 8.33 5.31 0.67
N ILE A 228 8.37 6.63 0.81
CA ILE A 228 7.21 7.52 0.82
C ILE A 228 7.24 8.33 -0.47
N GLY A 229 6.29 8.05 -1.37
CA GLY A 229 6.04 8.84 -2.57
C GLY A 229 5.09 10.00 -2.28
N LEU A 230 5.43 11.20 -2.76
CA LEU A 230 4.61 12.41 -2.59
C LEU A 230 3.99 12.84 -3.92
N PHE A 231 2.67 12.83 -4.00
CA PHE A 231 1.92 13.07 -5.23
C PHE A 231 0.85 14.15 -5.04
N PRO A 232 1.22 15.43 -5.16
CA PRO A 232 0.34 16.56 -4.83
C PRO A 232 -0.79 16.81 -5.83
N THR A 233 -0.73 16.24 -7.04
CA THR A 233 -1.65 16.58 -8.15
C THR A 233 -2.13 15.35 -8.90
N LEU A 234 -3.27 15.48 -9.61
CA LEU A 234 -3.79 14.44 -10.51
C LEU A 234 -2.82 14.12 -11.66
N THR A 235 -2.14 15.13 -12.21
CA THR A 235 -1.19 14.93 -13.33
C THR A 235 -0.02 14.05 -12.96
N LYS A 236 0.32 14.03 -11.67
CA LYS A 236 1.40 13.22 -11.10
C LYS A 236 0.88 12.10 -10.22
N HIS A 237 -0.39 11.71 -10.33
CA HIS A 237 -0.95 10.64 -9.51
C HIS A 237 -0.12 9.33 -9.66
N PRO A 238 0.13 8.55 -8.59
CA PRO A 238 0.99 7.36 -8.64
C PRO A 238 0.59 6.38 -9.74
N ALA A 239 -0.72 6.17 -9.95
CA ALA A 239 -1.22 5.30 -11.01
C ALA A 239 -0.86 5.75 -12.43
N ARG A 240 -0.46 7.01 -12.63
CA ARG A 240 -0.09 7.57 -13.94
C ARG A 240 1.41 7.50 -14.22
N VAL A 241 2.26 7.48 -13.20
CA VAL A 241 3.71 7.72 -13.38
C VAL A 241 4.59 6.65 -12.76
N ALA A 242 4.10 5.89 -11.78
CA ALA A 242 4.87 4.87 -11.09
C ALA A 242 4.41 3.45 -11.48
N LEU A 243 5.27 2.47 -11.19
CA LEU A 243 4.90 1.05 -11.16
C LEU A 243 4.66 0.61 -9.70
N PRO A 244 3.70 -0.30 -9.41
CA PRO A 244 3.35 -0.74 -8.04
C PRO A 244 4.50 -1.30 -7.19
N ASN A 245 4.92 -0.64 -6.11
CA ASN A 245 6.03 -1.11 -5.27
C ASN A 245 5.55 -1.49 -3.85
N SER A 246 5.81 -2.73 -3.41
CA SER A 246 5.39 -3.23 -2.09
C SER A 246 6.09 -2.52 -0.92
N ARG A 247 7.28 -1.96 -1.16
CA ARG A 247 8.04 -1.14 -0.21
C ARG A 247 7.62 0.32 -0.17
N ALA A 248 6.77 0.77 -1.10
CA ALA A 248 6.34 2.16 -1.20
C ALA A 248 4.92 2.37 -0.66
N VAL A 249 4.75 3.43 0.12
CA VAL A 249 3.45 4.05 0.40
C VAL A 249 3.38 5.38 -0.34
N ASN A 250 2.24 5.68 -0.96
CA ASN A 250 2.09 6.86 -1.80
C ASN A 250 1.06 7.81 -1.20
N ILE A 251 1.52 9.00 -0.77
CA ILE A 251 0.68 10.02 -0.14
C ILE A 251 0.05 10.90 -1.21
N VAL A 252 -1.30 10.96 -1.20
CA VAL A 252 -2.11 11.84 -2.05
C VAL A 252 -2.92 12.79 -1.16
N PRO A 253 -3.01 14.10 -1.45
CA PRO A 253 -3.85 15.02 -0.69
C PRO A 253 -5.35 14.66 -0.76
N LYS A 254 -6.08 14.96 0.32
CA LYS A 254 -7.54 14.74 0.35
C LYS A 254 -8.23 15.42 -0.83
N GLY A 255 -9.07 14.66 -1.53
CA GLY A 255 -9.88 15.18 -2.64
C GLY A 255 -9.11 15.35 -3.95
N VAL A 256 -7.81 15.04 -4.00
CA VAL A 256 -7.10 14.91 -5.27
C VAL A 256 -7.43 13.54 -5.85
N ALA A 257 -8.04 13.54 -7.04
CA ALA A 257 -8.36 12.33 -7.80
C ALA A 257 -9.14 11.25 -7.02
N PRO A 258 -10.23 11.60 -6.29
CA PRO A 258 -10.89 10.67 -5.37
C PRO A 258 -11.30 9.37 -6.05
N GLU A 259 -11.85 9.44 -7.27
CA GLU A 259 -12.23 8.24 -8.01
C GLU A 259 -11.02 7.36 -8.37
N CYS A 260 -9.93 7.97 -8.84
CA CYS A 260 -8.70 7.24 -9.14
C CYS A 260 -8.10 6.61 -7.86
N ASN A 261 -8.15 7.32 -6.73
CA ASN A 261 -7.72 6.79 -5.43
C ASN A 261 -8.54 5.55 -5.08
N ARG A 262 -9.88 5.60 -5.19
CA ARG A 262 -10.75 4.45 -4.90
C ARG A 262 -10.37 3.21 -5.71
N GLN A 263 -10.15 3.40 -7.01
CA GLN A 263 -9.88 2.31 -7.94
C GLN A 263 -8.46 1.73 -7.82
N THR A 264 -7.48 2.57 -7.48
CA THR A 264 -6.06 2.19 -7.58
C THR A 264 -5.35 2.10 -6.24
N ARG A 265 -6.00 2.48 -5.12
CA ARG A 265 -5.37 2.55 -3.80
C ARG A 265 -4.70 1.27 -3.39
N ILE A 266 -5.36 0.11 -3.51
CA ILE A 266 -4.77 -1.16 -3.09
C ILE A 266 -3.49 -1.43 -3.85
N ARG A 267 -3.53 -1.32 -5.18
CA ARG A 267 -2.40 -1.65 -6.03
C ARG A 267 -1.19 -0.74 -5.80
N TYR A 268 -1.43 0.55 -5.54
CA TYR A 268 -0.38 1.54 -5.34
C TYR A 268 -0.12 1.90 -3.88
N ASN A 269 -0.69 1.16 -2.91
CA ASN A 269 -0.57 1.48 -1.47
C ASN A 269 -0.82 2.97 -1.17
N ILE A 270 -1.88 3.52 -1.76
CA ILE A 270 -2.22 4.94 -1.59
C ILE A 270 -2.75 5.16 -0.18
N VAL A 271 -2.24 6.20 0.46
CA VAL A 271 -2.82 6.78 1.67
C VAL A 271 -3.21 8.23 1.41
N GLU A 272 -4.38 8.63 1.89
CA GLU A 272 -4.90 9.97 1.67
C GLU A 272 -4.57 10.85 2.89
N SER A 273 -3.82 11.92 2.66
CA SER A 273 -3.58 12.93 3.69
C SER A 273 -4.91 13.51 4.15
N PRO A 274 -5.11 13.81 5.45
CA PRO A 274 -6.34 14.42 5.95
C PRO A 274 -6.55 15.84 5.40
N SER A 275 -5.49 16.51 4.98
CA SER A 275 -5.51 17.83 4.36
C SER A 275 -5.55 17.75 2.83
N SER A 276 -6.28 18.69 2.21
CA SER A 276 -6.26 18.94 0.75
C SER A 276 -5.03 19.72 0.29
N GLU A 277 -4.20 20.19 1.21
CA GLU A 277 -2.93 20.84 0.88
C GLU A 277 -1.98 19.87 0.17
N PRO A 278 -1.27 20.30 -0.89
CA PRO A 278 -0.32 19.48 -1.65
C PRO A 278 0.71 18.71 -0.81
N PHE A 279 1.11 19.28 0.34
CA PHE A 279 2.09 18.70 1.24
C PHE A 279 1.65 18.90 2.70
N ASP A 280 0.94 17.94 3.26
CA ASP A 280 0.68 17.87 4.70
C ASP A 280 1.93 17.35 5.43
N LEU A 281 2.81 18.29 5.80
CA LEU A 281 4.14 17.97 6.34
C LEU A 281 4.07 17.19 7.65
N ARG A 282 3.05 17.46 8.47
CA ARG A 282 2.83 16.75 9.72
C ARG A 282 2.42 15.30 9.44
N TYR A 283 1.51 15.10 8.49
CA TYR A 283 1.07 13.77 8.09
C TYR A 283 2.22 12.96 7.45
N ILE A 284 2.99 13.57 6.55
CA ILE A 284 4.19 12.95 5.95
C ILE A 284 5.16 12.48 7.05
N ALA A 285 5.42 13.31 8.06
CA ALA A 285 6.31 12.94 9.16
C ALA A 285 5.73 11.84 10.07
N ILE A 286 4.40 11.76 10.23
CA ILE A 286 3.73 10.66 10.94
C ILE A 286 3.91 9.35 10.16
N VAL A 287 3.70 9.37 8.84
CA VAL A 287 3.92 8.18 7.98
C VAL A 287 5.38 7.75 8.03
N ALA A 288 6.34 8.69 7.95
CA ALA A 288 7.76 8.41 8.09
C ALA A 288 8.10 7.72 9.43
N ALA A 289 7.56 8.23 10.54
CA ALA A 289 7.77 7.63 11.85
C ALA A 289 7.16 6.21 11.95
N LYS A 290 5.98 5.99 11.37
CA LYS A 290 5.35 4.66 11.31
C LYS A 290 6.23 3.69 10.49
N MET A 291 6.69 4.09 9.31
CA MET A 291 7.55 3.24 8.47
C MET A 291 8.89 2.90 9.14
N LEU A 292 9.50 3.86 9.83
CA LEU A 292 10.74 3.62 10.59
C LEU A 292 10.54 2.73 11.83
N SER A 293 9.31 2.64 12.34
CA SER A 293 8.97 1.76 13.47
C SER A 293 8.74 0.31 13.04
N GLY A 294 8.72 0.04 11.74
CA GLY A 294 8.40 -1.27 11.17
C GLY A 294 6.90 -1.49 10.93
N PRO A 295 6.54 -2.57 10.22
CA PRO A 295 5.16 -2.88 9.92
C PRO A 295 4.38 -3.33 11.17
N ARG A 296 3.07 -3.15 11.15
CA ARG A 296 2.17 -3.49 12.27
C ARG A 296 1.39 -4.78 12.07
N TYR A 297 0.99 -5.05 10.83
CA TYR A 297 0.16 -6.18 10.43
C TYR A 297 0.86 -7.10 9.43
N LEU A 298 1.62 -6.56 8.48
CA LEU A 298 2.29 -7.35 7.44
C LEU A 298 3.81 -7.49 7.69
N GLY A 299 4.51 -8.17 6.79
CA GLY A 299 5.97 -8.27 6.81
C GLY A 299 6.66 -7.01 6.27
N GLN A 300 7.97 -6.92 6.53
CA GLN A 300 8.81 -5.77 6.15
C GLN A 300 8.86 -5.56 4.63
N GLU A 301 8.75 -6.65 3.86
CA GLU A 301 8.67 -6.69 2.40
C GLU A 301 7.39 -6.06 1.83
N MET A 302 6.36 -5.90 2.67
CA MET A 302 5.07 -5.30 2.33
C MET A 302 4.76 -4.03 3.13
N ILE A 303 5.79 -3.35 3.66
CA ILE A 303 5.61 -2.18 4.52
C ILE A 303 4.75 -1.07 3.90
N GLY A 304 4.74 -0.92 2.57
CA GLY A 304 3.86 0.02 1.88
C GLY A 304 2.37 -0.33 2.04
N ALA A 305 2.02 -1.59 1.82
CA ALA A 305 0.67 -2.09 2.01
C ALA A 305 0.26 -2.07 3.49
N ASP A 306 1.21 -2.33 4.39
CA ASP A 306 1.00 -2.21 5.83
C ASP A 306 0.59 -0.80 6.24
N MET A 307 1.25 0.23 5.71
CA MET A 307 0.89 1.63 5.96
C MET A 307 -0.53 1.97 5.51
N GLN A 308 -0.96 1.40 4.37
CA GLN A 308 -2.33 1.55 3.92
C GLN A 308 -3.33 0.89 4.87
N LEU A 309 -3.09 -0.36 5.27
CA LEU A 309 -3.95 -1.05 6.25
C LEU A 309 -4.00 -0.29 7.59
N GLN A 310 -2.88 0.29 8.02
CA GLN A 310 -2.84 1.14 9.21
C GLN A 310 -3.71 2.39 9.06
N GLN A 311 -3.79 3.01 7.89
CA GLN A 311 -4.72 4.12 7.67
C GLN A 311 -6.17 3.64 7.73
N PHE A 312 -6.51 2.56 7.02
CA PHE A 312 -7.87 2.02 7.01
C PHE A 312 -8.34 1.72 8.44
N VAL A 313 -7.54 0.96 9.20
CA VAL A 313 -7.87 0.57 10.57
C VAL A 313 -7.80 1.74 11.55
N LEU A 314 -6.68 2.47 11.63
CA LEU A 314 -6.46 3.41 12.72
C LEU A 314 -7.10 4.78 12.50
N GLU A 315 -7.46 5.12 11.26
CA GLU A 315 -7.94 6.45 10.88
C GLU A 315 -9.34 6.40 10.28
N TRP A 316 -9.63 5.48 9.35
CA TRP A 316 -10.92 5.46 8.65
C TRP A 316 -12.01 4.71 9.42
N GLU A 317 -11.68 3.56 10.01
CA GLU A 317 -12.54 2.82 10.96
C GLU A 317 -12.63 3.51 12.33
N ARG A 318 -11.94 4.65 12.52
CA ARG A 318 -12.05 5.41 13.76
C ARG A 318 -13.40 6.12 13.80
N GLY A 319 -14.29 5.56 14.62
CA GLY A 319 -15.61 6.13 14.87
C GLY A 319 -15.57 7.37 15.78
N SER A 320 -16.76 7.90 15.99
CA SER A 320 -17.05 8.97 16.95
C SER A 320 -18.16 8.48 17.90
N LEU A 321 -18.61 9.36 18.80
CA LEU A 321 -19.89 9.13 19.47
C LEU A 321 -21.00 9.06 18.41
N ASP A 322 -21.82 8.03 18.47
CA ASP A 322 -23.01 7.90 17.63
C ASP A 322 -24.19 8.73 18.21
N ALA A 323 -25.36 8.65 17.55
CA ALA A 323 -26.57 9.33 18.02
C ALA A 323 -27.07 8.83 19.39
N SER A 324 -26.66 7.64 19.81
CA SER A 324 -26.98 7.03 21.10
C SER A 324 -25.94 7.35 22.20
N GLN A 325 -24.93 8.17 21.90
CA GLN A 325 -23.75 8.43 22.73
C GLN A 325 -22.88 7.19 23.01
N THR A 326 -23.05 6.14 22.22
CA THR A 326 -22.16 5.00 22.20
C THR A 326 -20.88 5.39 21.47
N TYR A 327 -19.73 5.16 22.10
CA TYR A 327 -18.44 5.40 21.46
C TYR A 327 -18.11 4.25 20.51
N ASN A 328 -18.07 4.54 19.22
CA ASN A 328 -17.66 3.57 18.20
C ASN A 328 -16.12 3.58 18.09
N ASP A 329 -15.46 2.60 18.69
CA ASP A 329 -14.02 2.36 18.61
C ASP A 329 -13.68 1.12 17.77
N ARG A 330 -14.42 0.89 16.66
CA ARG A 330 -14.19 -0.24 15.73
C ARG A 330 -12.73 -0.35 15.27
N ASN A 331 -12.03 0.77 15.14
CA ASN A 331 -10.58 0.81 14.89
C ASN A 331 -9.76 -0.02 15.90
N ALA A 332 -10.13 -0.04 17.18
CA ALA A 332 -9.43 -0.78 18.23
C ALA A 332 -9.69 -2.29 18.11
N GLY A 333 -10.92 -2.67 17.77
CA GLY A 333 -11.29 -4.06 17.50
C GLY A 333 -10.54 -4.62 16.30
N PHE A 334 -10.54 -3.92 15.16
CA PHE A 334 -9.79 -4.33 13.97
C PHE A 334 -8.28 -4.35 14.18
N ASP A 335 -7.72 -3.39 14.91
CA ASP A 335 -6.29 -3.38 15.24
C ASP A 335 -5.86 -4.65 15.99
N ILE A 336 -6.63 -5.04 17.00
CA ILE A 336 -6.37 -6.28 17.75
C ILE A 336 -6.60 -7.50 16.86
N LEU A 337 -7.69 -7.51 16.09
CA LEU A 337 -8.01 -8.61 15.18
C LEU A 337 -6.85 -8.87 14.21
N PHE A 338 -6.35 -7.84 13.52
CA PHE A 338 -5.33 -7.99 12.49
C PHE A 338 -4.02 -8.51 13.09
N ARG A 339 -3.64 -8.00 14.26
CA ARG A 339 -2.48 -8.49 15.00
C ARG A 339 -2.59 -9.95 15.42
N GLU A 340 -3.78 -10.38 15.86
CA GLU A 340 -4.02 -11.77 16.21
C GLU A 340 -4.01 -12.68 14.98
N ILE A 341 -4.58 -12.23 13.85
CA ILE A 341 -4.58 -12.99 12.60
C ILE A 341 -3.14 -13.31 12.21
N VAL A 342 -2.25 -12.32 12.15
CA VAL A 342 -0.87 -12.52 11.68
C VAL A 342 -0.01 -13.29 12.68
N THR A 343 -0.38 -13.25 13.97
CA THR A 343 0.27 -14.07 15.01
C THR A 343 -0.14 -15.54 14.90
N ARG A 344 -1.38 -15.82 14.47
CA ARG A 344 -1.95 -17.16 14.49
C ARG A 344 -1.87 -17.87 13.14
N PHE A 345 -2.03 -17.17 12.03
CA PHE A 345 -2.30 -17.80 10.76
C PHE A 345 -1.31 -17.33 9.69
N ALA A 346 -0.78 -18.30 8.94
CA ALA A 346 0.05 -17.99 7.78
C ALA A 346 -0.80 -17.65 6.55
N SER A 347 -1.90 -18.37 6.35
CA SER A 347 -2.89 -18.16 5.27
C SER A 347 -4.29 -18.35 5.88
N PRO A 348 -4.89 -17.28 6.43
CA PRO A 348 -6.17 -17.35 7.15
C PRO A 348 -7.38 -17.57 6.24
N SER A 349 -8.38 -18.31 6.73
CA SER A 349 -9.73 -18.38 6.16
C SER A 349 -10.73 -17.62 7.02
N ILE A 350 -11.26 -16.53 6.47
CA ILE A 350 -12.24 -15.65 7.13
C ILE A 350 -13.62 -15.88 6.54
N VAL A 351 -14.62 -15.96 7.41
CA VAL A 351 -16.03 -15.87 7.03
C VAL A 351 -16.63 -14.65 7.71
N GLU A 352 -17.28 -13.80 6.93
CA GLU A 352 -18.05 -12.65 7.39
C GLU A 352 -19.54 -12.87 7.06
N THR A 353 -20.42 -12.56 8.01
CA THR A 353 -21.87 -12.48 7.76
C THR A 353 -22.31 -11.03 7.76
N GLY A 354 -23.08 -10.63 6.75
CA GLY A 354 -23.20 -9.23 6.32
C GLY A 354 -22.07 -8.87 5.36
N CYS A 355 -22.32 -7.91 4.46
CA CYS A 355 -21.29 -7.41 3.58
C CYS A 355 -21.34 -5.89 3.41
N ILE A 356 -20.25 -5.35 2.87
CA ILE A 356 -20.15 -3.97 2.43
C ILE A 356 -21.31 -3.60 1.47
N ARG A 357 -22.04 -2.52 1.77
CA ARG A 357 -23.24 -2.11 1.00
C ARG A 357 -23.20 -0.68 0.43
N HIS A 358 -22.27 0.16 0.87
CA HIS A 358 -22.17 1.57 0.44
C HIS A 358 -20.72 2.00 0.16
N PRO A 359 -20.48 2.89 -0.82
CA PRO A 359 -19.13 3.35 -1.16
C PRO A 359 -18.58 4.32 -0.10
N GLU A 360 -17.34 4.08 0.34
CA GLU A 360 -16.62 4.92 1.31
C GLU A 360 -17.35 5.13 2.66
N ASP A 361 -18.24 4.21 3.06
CA ASP A 361 -18.98 4.29 4.33
C ASP A 361 -18.21 3.72 5.54
N TRP A 362 -16.95 4.12 5.68
CA TRP A 362 -16.05 3.62 6.73
C TRP A 362 -16.55 3.86 8.17
N LYS A 363 -17.37 4.90 8.37
CA LYS A 363 -17.85 5.33 9.70
C LYS A 363 -19.31 5.01 9.98
N GLY A 364 -20.09 4.69 8.95
CA GLY A 364 -21.49 4.28 9.08
C GLY A 364 -21.59 2.76 9.15
N ALA A 365 -22.15 2.15 8.10
CA ALA A 365 -22.35 0.71 8.00
C ALA A 365 -21.03 -0.09 7.92
N GLY A 366 -19.88 0.58 7.84
CA GLY A 366 -18.57 -0.06 7.80
C GLY A 366 -18.12 -0.40 6.38
N TYR A 367 -16.85 -0.77 6.28
CA TYR A 367 -16.20 -1.14 5.02
C TYR A 367 -15.41 -2.46 5.16
N SER A 368 -15.90 -3.34 6.05
CA SER A 368 -15.21 -4.51 6.58
C SER A 368 -14.87 -5.54 5.49
N THR A 369 -15.77 -5.84 4.55
CA THR A 369 -15.49 -6.78 3.45
C THR A 369 -14.28 -6.34 2.62
N TYR A 370 -14.17 -5.04 2.32
CA TYR A 370 -13.05 -4.48 1.57
C TYR A 370 -11.76 -4.47 2.42
N LEU A 371 -11.86 -4.06 3.69
CA LEU A 371 -10.75 -4.04 4.64
C LEU A 371 -10.15 -5.44 4.87
N LEU A 372 -11.00 -6.42 5.17
CA LEU A 372 -10.62 -7.82 5.35
C LEU A 372 -10.06 -8.40 4.05
N GLY A 373 -10.73 -8.15 2.91
CA GLY A 373 -10.26 -8.59 1.60
C GLY A 373 -8.88 -8.07 1.25
N ALA A 374 -8.63 -6.77 1.50
CA ALA A 374 -7.34 -6.14 1.28
C ALA A 374 -6.23 -6.80 2.12
N MET A 375 -6.51 -7.19 3.36
CA MET A 375 -5.56 -7.93 4.19
C MET A 375 -5.35 -9.37 3.67
N MET A 376 -6.42 -10.07 3.32
CA MET A 376 -6.36 -11.47 2.87
C MET A 376 -5.57 -11.62 1.57
N ASP A 377 -5.72 -10.68 0.64
CA ASP A 377 -4.99 -10.68 -0.63
C ASP A 377 -3.46 -10.61 -0.41
N ARG A 378 -3.02 -9.93 0.66
CA ARG A 378 -1.60 -9.82 1.03
C ARG A 378 -1.06 -11.02 1.80
N LEU A 379 -1.89 -11.64 2.62
CA LEU A 379 -1.51 -12.83 3.39
C LEU A 379 -1.67 -14.14 2.61
N GLY A 380 -2.18 -14.07 1.37
CA GLY A 380 -2.56 -15.27 0.61
C GLY A 380 -3.66 -16.07 1.31
N GLY A 381 -4.53 -15.40 2.07
CA GLY A 381 -5.70 -15.96 2.73
C GLY A 381 -6.95 -15.92 1.86
N SER A 382 -8.10 -16.17 2.47
CA SER A 382 -9.42 -16.11 1.82
C SER A 382 -10.44 -15.43 2.70
N LEU A 383 -11.33 -14.66 2.08
CA LEU A 383 -12.52 -14.08 2.69
C LEU A 383 -13.75 -14.59 1.96
N ILE A 384 -14.70 -15.13 2.70
CA ILE A 384 -16.06 -15.37 2.23
C ILE A 384 -17.00 -14.41 2.96
N SER A 385 -17.63 -13.51 2.22
CA SER A 385 -18.61 -12.56 2.75
C SER A 385 -20.01 -12.99 2.29
N VAL A 386 -20.93 -13.14 3.24
CA VAL A 386 -22.23 -13.76 3.04
C VAL A 386 -23.34 -12.77 3.38
N ASP A 387 -24.21 -12.48 2.42
CA ASP A 387 -25.36 -11.61 2.61
C ASP A 387 -26.58 -12.21 1.89
N ASN A 388 -27.79 -11.96 2.37
CA ASN A 388 -29.01 -12.48 1.75
C ASN A 388 -29.64 -11.49 0.75
N ASP A 389 -29.13 -10.27 0.68
CA ASP A 389 -29.57 -9.23 -0.23
C ASP A 389 -28.70 -9.23 -1.50
N GLY A 390 -29.35 -9.41 -2.65
CA GLY A 390 -28.70 -9.44 -3.96
C GLY A 390 -28.08 -8.10 -4.38
N GLU A 391 -28.64 -6.97 -3.93
CA GLU A 391 -28.08 -5.63 -4.21
C GLU A 391 -26.80 -5.41 -3.40
N HIS A 392 -26.79 -5.76 -2.11
CA HIS A 392 -25.59 -5.71 -1.28
C HIS A 392 -24.49 -6.62 -1.85
N CYS A 393 -24.84 -7.86 -2.21
CA CYS A 393 -23.91 -8.79 -2.84
C CYS A 393 -23.35 -8.25 -4.18
N GLY A 394 -24.21 -7.64 -4.99
CA GLY A 394 -23.80 -7.01 -6.25
C GLY A 394 -22.80 -5.87 -6.03
N PHE A 395 -23.07 -5.01 -5.05
CA PHE A 395 -22.16 -3.94 -4.66
C PHE A 395 -20.82 -4.49 -4.15
N ALA A 396 -20.84 -5.44 -3.23
CA ALA A 396 -19.64 -6.04 -2.65
C ALA A 396 -18.73 -6.65 -3.73
N ARG A 397 -19.28 -7.44 -4.66
CA ARG A 397 -18.52 -8.01 -5.79
C ARG A 397 -17.83 -6.95 -6.63
N ASN A 398 -18.51 -5.85 -6.90
CA ASN A 398 -17.93 -4.76 -7.68
C ASN A 398 -16.85 -4.00 -6.89
N ALA A 399 -17.09 -3.71 -5.61
CA ALA A 399 -16.16 -3.00 -4.74
C ALA A 399 -14.86 -3.79 -4.49
N THR A 400 -14.94 -5.13 -4.46
CA THR A 400 -13.80 -6.02 -4.22
C THR A 400 -13.29 -6.72 -5.48
N LYS A 401 -13.66 -6.27 -6.69
CA LYS A 401 -13.33 -6.97 -7.95
C LYS A 401 -11.83 -7.20 -8.19
N GLU A 402 -10.98 -6.30 -7.67
CA GLU A 402 -9.52 -6.39 -7.77
C GLU A 402 -8.89 -7.31 -6.69
N LEU A 403 -9.67 -7.73 -5.69
CA LEU A 403 -9.21 -8.54 -4.55
C LEU A 403 -9.53 -10.01 -4.82
N LYS A 404 -8.50 -10.79 -5.19
CA LYS A 404 -8.67 -12.20 -5.61
C LYS A 404 -9.02 -13.12 -4.46
N SER A 405 -8.75 -12.69 -3.23
CA SER A 405 -9.04 -13.41 -2.00
C SER A 405 -10.51 -13.37 -1.57
N VAL A 406 -11.36 -12.55 -2.22
CA VAL A 406 -12.74 -12.31 -1.77
C VAL A 406 -13.74 -13.09 -2.61
N THR A 407 -14.63 -13.82 -1.94
CA THR A 407 -15.81 -14.45 -2.53
C THR A 407 -17.07 -13.95 -1.85
N VAL A 408 -18.04 -13.47 -2.62
CA VAL A 408 -19.33 -12.97 -2.11
C VAL A 408 -20.44 -13.96 -2.42
N VAL A 409 -21.10 -14.46 -1.38
CA VAL A 409 -22.15 -15.48 -1.46
C VAL A 409 -23.50 -14.87 -1.10
N GLU A 410 -24.45 -14.98 -2.03
CA GLU A 410 -25.84 -14.54 -1.79
C GLU A 410 -26.63 -15.69 -1.14
N MET A 411 -26.73 -15.68 0.19
CA MET A 411 -27.40 -16.72 0.98
C MET A 411 -27.75 -16.22 2.39
N ASP A 412 -28.78 -16.79 2.99
CA ASP A 412 -28.99 -16.69 4.44
C ASP A 412 -27.74 -17.17 5.20
N SER A 413 -27.22 -16.34 6.10
CA SER A 413 -25.94 -16.59 6.79
C SER A 413 -25.99 -17.85 7.66
N VAL A 414 -27.09 -18.09 8.36
CA VAL A 414 -27.27 -19.29 9.19
C VAL A 414 -27.32 -20.55 8.31
N ALA A 415 -28.03 -20.49 7.18
CA ALA A 415 -28.09 -21.60 6.22
C ALA A 415 -26.72 -21.88 5.59
N TYR A 416 -25.96 -20.84 5.24
CA TYR A 416 -24.59 -20.98 4.74
C TYR A 416 -23.68 -21.64 5.79
N LEU A 417 -23.64 -21.11 7.02
CA LEU A 417 -22.78 -21.62 8.09
C LEU A 417 -23.10 -23.07 8.46
N ARG A 418 -24.38 -23.48 8.42
CA ARG A 418 -24.78 -24.89 8.64
C ARG A 418 -24.30 -25.86 7.56
N ARG A 419 -24.17 -25.38 6.32
CA ARG A 419 -23.76 -26.21 5.17
C ARG A 419 -22.25 -26.27 4.99
N ARG A 420 -21.53 -25.29 5.52
CA ARG A 420 -20.08 -25.22 5.47
C ARG A 420 -19.47 -26.41 6.22
N THR A 421 -18.37 -26.94 5.69
CA THR A 421 -17.62 -28.03 6.33
C THR A 421 -16.14 -27.67 6.56
N GLU A 422 -15.67 -26.65 5.87
CA GLU A 422 -14.30 -26.16 5.92
C GLU A 422 -14.08 -25.36 7.22
N PRO A 423 -12.90 -25.51 7.86
CA PRO A 423 -12.54 -24.74 9.05
C PRO A 423 -12.67 -23.22 8.84
N ILE A 424 -12.92 -22.51 9.93
CA ILE A 424 -12.97 -21.04 9.99
C ILE A 424 -11.93 -20.56 11.00
N ASP A 425 -10.92 -19.84 10.51
CA ASP A 425 -9.92 -19.20 11.38
C ASP A 425 -10.48 -17.95 12.04
N VAL A 426 -11.28 -17.16 11.30
CA VAL A 426 -11.94 -15.96 11.82
C VAL A 426 -13.39 -15.92 11.35
N LEU A 427 -14.31 -15.80 12.29
CA LEU A 427 -15.73 -15.57 12.03
C LEU A 427 -16.10 -14.14 12.44
N VAL A 428 -16.53 -13.32 11.49
CA VAL A 428 -17.02 -11.95 11.72
C VAL A 428 -18.54 -11.94 11.55
N LEU A 429 -19.26 -11.47 12.57
CA LEU A 429 -20.73 -11.50 12.62
C LEU A 429 -21.31 -10.09 12.60
N ASP A 430 -21.98 -9.74 11.51
CA ASP A 430 -22.62 -8.43 11.28
C ASP A 430 -23.81 -8.50 10.28
N SER A 431 -24.55 -9.61 10.29
CA SER A 431 -25.61 -9.89 9.31
C SER A 431 -26.88 -9.02 9.41
N MET A 432 -27.10 -8.35 10.54
CA MET A 432 -28.35 -7.63 10.82
C MET A 432 -28.10 -6.41 11.69
N ASP A 433 -28.80 -5.32 11.38
CA ASP A 433 -28.70 -4.08 12.15
C ASP A 433 -29.31 -4.22 13.57
N THR A 434 -28.74 -3.52 14.54
CA THR A 434 -29.08 -3.64 15.97
C THR A 434 -30.49 -3.21 16.37
N TRP A 435 -31.19 -2.41 15.55
CA TRP A 435 -32.55 -1.95 15.84
C TRP A 435 -33.63 -3.01 15.63
N MET A 436 -33.29 -4.18 15.10
CA MET A 436 -34.23 -5.29 14.96
C MET A 436 -34.19 -6.20 16.19
N ASP A 437 -35.36 -6.47 16.80
CA ASP A 437 -35.46 -7.31 18.01
C ASP A 437 -34.94 -8.74 17.83
N GLU A 438 -34.92 -9.25 16.60
CA GLU A 438 -34.42 -10.59 16.27
C GLU A 438 -32.90 -10.67 16.13
N THR A 439 -32.20 -9.54 16.01
CA THR A 439 -30.75 -9.50 15.73
C THR A 439 -29.92 -10.31 16.74
N PRO A 440 -30.07 -10.14 18.07
CA PRO A 440 -29.29 -10.94 19.02
C PRO A 440 -29.57 -12.46 18.93
N LYS A 441 -30.78 -12.85 18.52
CA LYS A 441 -31.13 -14.26 18.32
C LYS A 441 -30.51 -14.78 17.03
N ASN A 442 -30.46 -13.97 15.98
CA ASN A 442 -29.83 -14.34 14.71
C ASN A 442 -28.34 -14.60 14.90
N VAL A 443 -27.63 -13.67 15.54
CA VAL A 443 -26.18 -13.81 15.83
C VAL A 443 -25.89 -15.06 16.67
N LEU A 444 -26.74 -15.37 17.67
CA LEU A 444 -26.62 -16.63 18.40
C LEU A 444 -26.81 -17.87 17.50
N ARG A 445 -27.74 -17.84 16.54
CA ARG A 445 -27.93 -18.93 15.58
C ARG A 445 -26.75 -19.08 14.63
N GLU A 446 -26.12 -17.98 14.19
CA GLU A 446 -24.90 -18.00 13.37
C GLU A 446 -23.73 -18.63 14.14
N VAL A 447 -23.52 -18.22 15.39
CA VAL A 447 -22.52 -18.85 16.28
C VAL A 447 -22.79 -20.34 16.41
N GLN A 448 -24.03 -20.75 16.69
CA GLN A 448 -24.38 -22.16 16.85
C GLN A 448 -24.20 -22.96 15.56
N ALA A 449 -24.51 -22.36 14.41
CA ALA A 449 -24.35 -22.99 13.09
C ALA A 449 -22.88 -23.19 12.72
N SER A 450 -21.98 -22.30 13.15
CA SER A 450 -20.56 -22.33 12.81
C SER A 450 -19.71 -23.23 13.70
N LEU A 451 -20.22 -23.73 14.83
CA LEU A 451 -19.44 -24.48 15.83
C LEU A 451 -18.64 -25.64 15.27
N ALA A 452 -19.17 -26.37 14.29
CA ALA A 452 -18.50 -27.52 13.69
C ALA A 452 -17.26 -27.11 12.87
N CYS A 453 -17.20 -25.86 12.41
CA CYS A 453 -16.12 -25.31 11.60
C CYS A 453 -15.11 -24.52 12.43
N LEU A 454 -15.43 -24.21 13.69
CA LEU A 454 -14.54 -23.48 14.60
C LEU A 454 -13.60 -24.44 15.34
N HIS A 455 -12.32 -24.08 15.40
CA HIS A 455 -11.26 -24.85 16.05
C HIS A 455 -10.62 -24.09 17.22
N SER A 456 -9.63 -24.69 17.87
CA SER A 456 -9.00 -24.16 19.09
C SER A 456 -8.29 -22.81 18.89
N ARG A 457 -7.97 -22.45 17.65
CA ARG A 457 -7.26 -21.21 17.32
C ARG A 457 -8.18 -20.12 16.78
N SER A 458 -9.43 -20.46 16.48
CA SER A 458 -10.38 -19.55 15.84
C SER A 458 -10.65 -18.30 16.68
N ILE A 459 -10.94 -17.21 15.98
CA ILE A 459 -11.37 -15.94 16.53
C ILE A 459 -12.82 -15.70 16.10
N ILE A 460 -13.67 -15.28 17.04
CA ILE A 460 -15.01 -14.77 16.72
C ILE A 460 -15.03 -13.27 16.98
N VAL A 461 -15.52 -12.51 16.02
CA VAL A 461 -15.75 -11.06 16.11
C VAL A 461 -17.25 -10.85 16.01
N ILE A 462 -17.82 -10.10 16.94
CA ILE A 462 -19.22 -9.68 16.88
C ILE A 462 -19.24 -8.14 16.84
N ASP A 463 -19.67 -7.57 15.71
CA ASP A 463 -19.82 -6.11 15.54
C ASP A 463 -20.99 -5.60 16.39
N ASP A 464 -21.13 -4.27 16.51
CA ASP A 464 -22.21 -3.61 17.25
C ASP A 464 -22.52 -4.24 18.63
N THR A 465 -21.47 -4.58 19.40
CA THR A 465 -21.59 -5.29 20.68
C THR A 465 -20.87 -4.52 21.78
N THR A 466 -21.64 -3.74 22.55
CA THR A 466 -21.12 -2.95 23.67
C THR A 466 -21.40 -3.59 25.02
N TYR A 467 -20.63 -3.20 26.03
CA TYR A 467 -20.80 -3.63 27.41
C TYR A 467 -21.21 -2.46 28.30
N PHE A 468 -22.40 -2.54 28.90
CA PHE A 468 -22.93 -1.51 29.77
C PHE A 468 -23.70 -2.10 30.94
N ALA A 469 -23.55 -1.53 32.13
CA ALA A 469 -24.26 -1.93 33.34
C ALA A 469 -24.19 -3.45 33.65
N LYS A 470 -23.02 -4.05 33.39
CA LYS A 470 -22.72 -5.49 33.57
C LYS A 470 -23.40 -6.43 32.57
N ASP A 471 -23.94 -5.91 31.48
CA ASP A 471 -24.59 -6.71 30.44
C ASP A 471 -24.05 -6.36 29.05
N PHE A 472 -24.15 -7.30 28.11
CA PHE A 472 -23.85 -7.07 26.70
C PHE A 472 -25.10 -6.53 25.99
N GLN A 473 -24.90 -5.55 25.12
CA GLN A 473 -25.96 -4.95 24.31
C GLN A 473 -25.71 -5.18 22.83
N GLY A 474 -26.71 -4.85 22.00
CA GLY A 474 -26.65 -5.03 20.55
C GLY A 474 -26.53 -6.50 20.13
N ASN A 475 -25.75 -6.75 19.08
CA ASN A 475 -25.65 -8.04 18.40
C ASN A 475 -25.22 -9.16 19.33
N GLY A 476 -24.20 -8.91 20.16
CA GLY A 476 -23.62 -9.91 21.05
C GLY A 476 -24.38 -10.16 22.34
N ARG A 477 -25.51 -9.50 22.60
CA ARG A 477 -26.29 -9.63 23.85
C ARG A 477 -26.54 -11.08 24.28
N LEU A 478 -26.88 -11.96 23.34
CA LEU A 478 -27.12 -13.38 23.62
C LEU A 478 -25.92 -14.27 23.30
N ALA A 479 -25.19 -13.96 22.24
CA ALA A 479 -24.08 -14.77 21.75
C ALA A 479 -22.87 -14.75 22.70
N VAL A 480 -22.50 -13.59 23.25
CA VAL A 480 -21.31 -13.45 24.11
C VAL A 480 -21.45 -14.27 25.41
N PRO A 481 -22.53 -14.15 26.22
CA PRO A 481 -22.68 -14.98 27.41
C PRO A 481 -22.71 -16.48 27.10
N TRP A 482 -23.37 -16.85 26.00
CA TRP A 482 -23.41 -18.23 25.54
C TRP A 482 -22.00 -18.75 25.22
N LEU A 483 -21.21 -18.03 24.43
CA LEU A 483 -19.83 -18.39 24.11
C LEU A 483 -18.95 -18.52 25.37
N LEU A 484 -19.07 -17.59 26.32
CA LEU A 484 -18.32 -17.64 27.58
C LEU A 484 -18.60 -18.91 28.40
N SER A 485 -19.87 -19.35 28.44
CA SER A 485 -20.25 -20.62 29.08
C SER A 485 -19.78 -21.86 28.31
N HIS A 486 -19.40 -21.72 27.03
CA HIS A 486 -18.95 -22.80 26.15
C HIS A 486 -17.43 -22.78 25.90
N GLY A 487 -16.65 -22.28 26.86
CA GLY A 487 -15.19 -22.36 26.84
C GLY A 487 -14.49 -21.30 25.98
N TRP A 488 -15.17 -20.20 25.67
CA TRP A 488 -14.55 -19.02 25.07
C TRP A 488 -14.18 -17.99 26.14
N ARG A 489 -13.25 -17.09 25.82
CA ARG A 489 -12.88 -15.92 26.61
C ARG A 489 -12.86 -14.68 25.73
N ILE A 490 -13.20 -13.54 26.32
CA ILE A 490 -13.07 -12.24 25.66
C ILE A 490 -11.58 -11.93 25.52
N LEU A 491 -11.19 -11.56 24.31
CA LEU A 491 -9.88 -10.99 24.01
C LEU A 491 -9.94 -9.46 24.03
N HIS A 492 -11.00 -8.90 23.46
CA HIS A 492 -11.27 -7.46 23.45
C HIS A 492 -12.78 -7.22 23.51
N SER A 493 -13.19 -6.13 24.15
CA SER A 493 -14.58 -5.67 24.17
C SER A 493 -14.58 -4.15 24.16
N GLY A 494 -15.06 -3.59 23.04
CA GLY A 494 -15.34 -2.18 22.80
C GLY A 494 -16.68 -2.07 22.09
N TYR A 495 -16.72 -1.41 20.94
CA TYR A 495 -17.81 -1.47 19.98
C TYR A 495 -17.90 -2.84 19.29
N GLN A 496 -16.74 -3.47 19.11
CA GLN A 496 -16.61 -4.87 18.71
C GLN A 496 -16.24 -5.75 19.92
N THR A 497 -16.81 -6.95 19.99
CA THR A 497 -16.36 -7.96 20.95
C THR A 497 -15.66 -9.12 20.24
N LEU A 498 -14.39 -9.33 20.58
CA LEU A 498 -13.54 -10.40 20.05
C LEU A 498 -13.43 -11.51 21.09
N LEU A 499 -13.65 -12.75 20.67
CA LEU A 499 -13.56 -13.94 21.51
C LEU A 499 -12.60 -14.97 20.91
N VAL A 500 -11.89 -15.66 21.79
CA VAL A 500 -11.01 -16.79 21.45
C VAL A 500 -11.30 -17.95 22.39
N ARG A 501 -10.98 -19.18 22.00
CA ARG A 501 -11.07 -20.34 22.89
C ARG A 501 -10.16 -20.18 24.10
N LYS A 502 -10.61 -20.63 25.27
CA LYS A 502 -9.73 -20.81 26.44
C LYS A 502 -8.73 -21.91 26.09
N GLU A 503 -7.45 -21.67 26.38
CA GLU A 503 -6.45 -22.75 26.35
C GLU A 503 -6.88 -23.79 27.39
N GLY A 504 -6.93 -25.05 26.95
CA GLY A 504 -7.36 -26.18 27.76
C GLY A 504 -6.29 -26.68 28.71
#